data_AF-A0A9D5NAE9-F1
#
_entry.id   AF-A0A9D5NAE9-F1
#
_cell.length_a   1.000
_cell.length_b   1.000
_cell.length_c   1.000
_cell.angle_alpha   90.00
_cell.angle_beta   90.00
_cell.angle_gamma   90.00
#
_symmetry.space_group_name_H-M   'P 1'
#
loop_
_entity.id
_entity.type
_entity.pdbx_description
1 polymer ?
#
loop_
_entity_poly.entity_id
_entity_poly.type
_entity_poly.pdbx_seq_one_letter_code
_entity_poly.pdbx_strand_id
1 'polypeptide(L)'
;MANSGHSFLRFSQSQPGRSIEKVYAEYVPGKITEAKDEEKLLSFVTEETIAICFMYGDTLTKLKFDLDDEEFKKIADTPYNRIGNSLGEYESKYLLVDNNYSLEDVNTIVKLFSYVTSTKQLISIFYFPSGSLDEWLHNLKFYESEKLVKYLKGAFDKNNHITPEEIRDLIKQYLNNQ
;
A
#
# COMPACT_ATOMS: atom_id res chain seq x y z
N MET A 1 10.60 8.11 13.97
CA MET A 1 9.72 8.06 12.79
C MET A 1 8.98 9.35 12.51
N ALA A 2 8.28 9.97 13.47
CA ALA A 2 7.50 11.20 13.25
C ALA A 2 8.29 12.35 12.59
N ASN A 3 9.57 12.53 12.96
CA ASN A 3 10.42 13.59 12.41
C ASN A 3 11.16 13.20 11.11
N SER A 4 10.83 12.06 10.49
CA SER A 4 11.56 11.56 9.31
C SER A 4 11.15 12.23 8.00
N GLY A 5 10.01 12.91 7.97
CA GLY A 5 9.44 13.48 6.74
C GLY A 5 8.73 12.47 5.83
N HIS A 6 8.81 11.17 6.14
CA HIS A 6 8.12 10.12 5.39
C HIS A 6 6.66 9.96 5.80
N SER A 7 5.87 9.50 4.84
CA SER A 7 4.54 8.94 5.08
C SER A 7 4.67 7.44 5.35
N PHE A 8 4.00 6.95 6.40
CA PHE A 8 4.01 5.53 6.72
C PHE A 8 2.69 4.89 6.33
N LEU A 9 2.77 3.77 5.62
CA LEU A 9 1.63 3.08 5.04
C LEU A 9 1.77 1.57 5.20
N ARG A 10 0.65 0.87 5.11
CA ARG A 10 0.64 -0.56 4.86
C ARG A 10 -0.53 -0.93 3.97
N PHE A 11 -0.44 -2.08 3.32
CA PHE A 11 -1.63 -2.76 2.88
C PHE A 11 -2.23 -3.56 4.05
N SER A 12 -3.53 -3.41 4.24
CA SER A 12 -4.31 -4.07 5.27
C SER A 12 -5.50 -4.81 4.66
N GLN A 13 -6.04 -5.72 5.45
CA GLN A 13 -7.18 -6.54 5.06
C GLN A 13 -8.46 -5.87 5.55
N SER A 14 -9.43 -5.61 4.67
CA SER A 14 -10.76 -5.16 5.08
C SER A 14 -11.54 -6.26 5.78
N GLN A 15 -11.20 -7.53 5.53
CA GLN A 15 -11.74 -8.73 6.14
C GLN A 15 -10.70 -9.87 6.05
N PRO A 16 -10.78 -10.90 6.93
CA PRO A 16 -9.83 -12.02 6.90
C PRO A 16 -9.73 -12.69 5.52
N GLY A 17 -8.50 -13.02 5.10
CA GLY A 17 -8.21 -13.74 3.86
C GLY A 17 -8.02 -12.86 2.62
N ARG A 18 -7.89 -11.54 2.79
CA ARG A 18 -7.59 -10.58 1.70
C ARG A 18 -6.11 -10.20 1.62
N SER A 19 -5.23 -11.06 2.10
CA SER A 19 -3.78 -10.86 2.12
C SER A 19 -3.05 -12.19 1.99
N ILE A 20 -1.80 -12.14 1.56
CA ILE A 20 -0.87 -13.26 1.71
C ILE A 20 -0.47 -13.49 3.19
N GLU A 21 -0.65 -12.49 4.06
CA GLU A 21 -0.49 -12.64 5.50
C GLU A 21 -1.64 -13.47 6.07
N LYS A 22 -1.31 -14.52 6.81
CA LYS A 22 -2.31 -15.38 7.47
C LYS A 22 -2.97 -14.76 8.70
N VAL A 23 -2.41 -13.64 9.20
CA VAL A 23 -2.88 -12.97 10.41
C VAL A 23 -3.77 -11.80 10.02
N TYR A 24 -4.88 -11.63 10.73
CA TYR A 24 -5.81 -10.52 10.53
C TYR A 24 -5.73 -9.55 11.71
N ALA A 25 -5.65 -8.25 11.40
CA ALA A 25 -5.80 -7.16 12.34
C ALA A 25 -6.76 -6.13 11.75
N GLU A 26 -7.59 -5.53 12.60
CA GLU A 26 -8.55 -4.51 12.18
C GLU A 26 -7.90 -3.13 12.27
N TYR A 27 -8.00 -2.36 11.17
CA TYR A 27 -7.47 -1.01 11.07
C TYR A 27 -8.62 -0.03 10.96
N VAL A 28 -8.91 0.72 12.02
CA VAL A 28 -10.02 1.69 12.06
C VAL A 28 -9.44 3.10 12.18
N PRO A 29 -9.78 4.03 11.25
CA PRO A 29 -9.32 5.42 11.33
C PRO A 29 -9.54 6.05 12.71
N GLY A 30 -8.50 6.71 13.22
CA GLY A 30 -8.49 7.33 14.55
C GLY A 30 -8.31 6.36 15.72
N LYS A 31 -8.08 5.06 15.48
CA LYS A 31 -7.83 4.06 16.52
C LYS A 31 -6.45 3.44 16.41
N ILE A 32 -5.92 3.04 17.55
CA ILE A 32 -4.72 2.22 17.66
C ILE A 32 -5.09 0.77 17.34
N THR A 33 -4.40 0.18 16.38
CA THR A 33 -4.39 -1.26 16.13
C THR A 33 -3.25 -1.90 16.93
N GLU A 34 -3.53 -3.03 17.59
CA GLU A 34 -2.57 -3.82 18.37
C GLU A 34 -2.31 -5.17 17.69
N ALA A 35 -1.03 -5.57 17.62
CA ALA A 35 -0.63 -6.92 17.27
C ALA A 35 -1.14 -7.92 18.33
N LYS A 36 -1.94 -8.89 17.89
CA LYS A 36 -2.47 -9.95 18.78
C LYS A 36 -1.52 -11.12 19.00
N ASP A 37 -0.48 -11.21 18.18
CA ASP A 37 0.53 -12.26 18.22
C ASP A 37 1.82 -11.66 18.80
N GLU A 38 2.36 -12.25 19.86
CA GLU A 38 3.59 -11.77 20.52
C GLU A 38 4.84 -11.97 19.66
N GLU A 39 4.80 -12.92 18.72
CA GLU A 39 5.91 -13.21 17.80
C GLU A 39 5.76 -12.50 16.44
N LYS A 40 4.57 -11.96 16.14
CA LYS A 40 4.27 -11.26 14.87
C LYS A 40 3.66 -9.90 15.11
N LEU A 41 4.49 -8.88 14.95
CA LEU A 41 4.14 -7.47 15.04
C LEU A 41 3.44 -6.97 13.77
N LEU A 42 2.96 -5.72 13.81
CA LEU A 42 2.30 -5.09 12.68
C LEU A 42 3.35 -4.48 11.73
N SER A 43 3.46 -5.04 10.52
CA SER A 43 4.33 -4.56 9.44
C SER A 43 3.81 -3.27 8.79
N PHE A 44 4.72 -2.40 8.36
CA PHE A 44 4.45 -1.21 7.57
C PHE A 44 5.71 -0.72 6.84
N VAL A 45 5.52 0.17 5.86
CA VAL A 45 6.59 0.73 5.02
C VAL A 45 6.42 2.24 4.86
N THR A 46 7.37 2.88 4.18
CA THR A 46 7.25 4.27 3.73
C THR A 46 6.53 4.35 2.38
N GLU A 47 6.24 5.58 1.93
CA GLU A 47 5.78 5.85 0.57
C GLU A 47 6.74 5.34 -0.51
N GLU A 48 8.02 5.15 -0.18
CA GLU A 48 9.03 4.74 -1.17
C GLU A 48 8.83 3.33 -1.69
N THR A 49 8.25 2.42 -0.88
CA THR A 49 8.13 0.99 -1.22
C THR A 49 6.70 0.44 -1.15
N ILE A 50 5.73 1.24 -0.69
CA ILE A 50 4.33 0.79 -0.56
C ILE A 50 3.74 0.25 -1.86
N ALA A 51 4.10 0.83 -3.01
CA ALA A 51 3.54 0.44 -4.30
C ALA A 51 3.81 -1.03 -4.68
N ILE A 52 4.90 -1.62 -4.17
CA ILE A 52 5.26 -3.02 -4.42
C ILE A 52 4.81 -3.98 -3.31
N CYS A 53 4.01 -3.51 -2.35
CA CYS A 53 3.52 -4.27 -1.20
C CYS A 53 2.02 -4.63 -1.32
N PHE A 54 1.43 -4.50 -2.51
CA PHE A 54 -0.02 -4.63 -2.74
C PHE A 54 -0.61 -6.01 -2.37
N MET A 55 0.21 -7.06 -2.34
CA MET A 55 -0.22 -8.41 -1.96
C MET A 55 -0.60 -8.55 -0.47
N TYR A 56 -0.26 -7.56 0.36
CA TYR A 56 -0.55 -7.62 1.79
C TYR A 56 -1.96 -7.17 2.17
N GLY A 57 -2.81 -6.81 1.20
CA GLY A 57 -4.15 -6.33 1.51
C GLY A 57 -4.95 -5.84 0.31
N ASP A 58 -6.20 -5.54 0.58
CA ASP A 58 -7.13 -4.90 -0.34
C ASP A 58 -7.41 -3.43 0.05
N THR A 59 -6.85 -2.98 1.16
CA THR A 59 -6.96 -1.60 1.66
C THR A 59 -5.57 -1.00 1.83
N LEU A 60 -5.34 0.18 1.26
CA LEU A 60 -4.17 1.01 1.55
C LEU A 60 -4.43 1.80 2.83
N THR A 61 -3.76 1.45 3.92
CA THR A 61 -3.88 2.11 5.22
C THR A 61 -2.75 3.10 5.41
N LYS A 62 -3.09 4.36 5.66
CA LYS A 62 -2.14 5.39 6.08
C LYS A 62 -2.07 5.44 7.60
N LEU A 63 -0.85 5.55 8.11
CA LEU A 63 -0.56 5.56 9.53
C LEU A 63 -0.27 7.00 10.00
N LYS A 64 -0.66 7.30 11.23
CA LYS A 64 -0.40 8.61 11.85
C LYS A 64 0.81 8.51 12.76
N PHE A 65 1.87 9.25 12.41
CA PHE A 65 3.08 9.42 13.22
C PHE A 65 3.23 10.91 13.53
N ASP A 66 2.45 11.38 14.50
CA ASP A 66 2.32 12.80 14.84
C ASP A 66 2.49 12.99 16.34
N LEU A 67 3.58 13.64 16.76
CA LEU A 67 3.88 13.84 18.18
C LEU A 67 2.93 14.81 18.88
N ASP A 68 2.13 15.58 18.13
CA ASP A 68 1.13 16.49 18.69
C ASP A 68 -0.24 15.80 18.88
N ASP A 69 -0.45 14.62 18.30
CA ASP A 69 -1.69 13.86 18.41
C ASP A 69 -1.81 13.08 19.72
N GLU A 70 -2.92 13.28 20.44
CA GLU A 70 -3.16 12.67 21.76
C GLU A 70 -3.28 11.14 21.73
N GLU A 71 -3.76 10.54 20.63
CA GLU A 71 -3.79 9.08 20.51
C GLU A 71 -2.39 8.55 20.19
N PHE A 72 -1.63 9.21 19.33
CA PHE A 72 -0.28 8.77 18.98
C PHE A 72 0.66 8.85 20.17
N LYS A 73 0.54 9.90 21.01
CA LYS A 73 1.33 10.04 22.25
C LYS A 73 1.22 8.81 23.17
N LYS A 74 0.09 8.11 23.18
CA LYS A 74 -0.09 6.88 23.98
C LYS A 74 0.80 5.73 23.54
N ILE A 75 1.26 5.75 22.30
CA ILE A 75 2.09 4.68 21.70
C ILE A 75 3.46 5.20 21.23
N ALA A 76 3.79 6.48 21.46
CA ALA A 76 4.99 7.11 20.93
C ALA A 76 6.30 6.46 21.41
N ASP A 77 6.31 5.91 22.63
CA ASP A 77 7.45 5.21 23.21
C ASP A 77 7.52 3.72 22.82
N THR A 78 6.59 3.24 21.97
CA THR A 78 6.61 1.86 21.48
C THR A 78 7.81 1.67 20.56
N PRO A 79 8.67 0.66 20.80
CA PRO A 79 9.80 0.38 19.93
C PRO A 79 9.31 -0.09 18.55
N TYR A 80 10.10 0.25 17.54
CA TYR A 80 9.92 -0.25 16.19
C TYR A 80 11.23 -0.88 15.71
N ASN A 81 11.12 -1.96 14.94
CA ASN A 81 12.27 -2.63 14.33
C ASN A 81 12.22 -2.47 12.82
N ARG A 82 13.38 -2.32 12.20
CA ARG A 82 13.51 -2.42 10.73
C ARG A 82 13.81 -3.88 10.39
N ILE A 83 12.98 -4.51 9.56
CA ILE A 83 13.06 -5.94 9.24
C ILE A 83 14.10 -6.21 8.12
N GLY A 84 14.72 -5.16 7.56
CA GLY A 84 15.95 -5.26 6.76
C GLY A 84 15.83 -5.98 5.41
N ASN A 85 14.61 -6.32 4.99
CA ASN A 85 14.36 -6.93 3.69
C ASN A 85 14.32 -5.90 2.55
N SER A 86 14.24 -6.39 1.31
CA SER A 86 14.21 -5.55 0.11
C SER A 86 13.00 -4.61 0.00
N LEU A 87 11.99 -4.78 0.86
CA LEU A 87 10.81 -3.93 0.92
C LEU A 87 10.95 -2.76 1.92
N GLY A 88 12.03 -2.75 2.71
CA GLY A 88 12.27 -1.67 3.68
C GLY A 88 11.28 -1.66 4.83
N GLU A 89 10.75 -2.82 5.20
CA GLU A 89 9.69 -2.95 6.20
C GLU A 89 10.15 -2.58 7.61
N TYR A 90 9.22 -2.00 8.34
CA TYR A 90 9.25 -1.80 9.78
C TYR A 90 8.15 -2.62 10.44
N GLU A 91 8.34 -2.90 11.71
CA GLU A 91 7.31 -3.49 12.56
C GLU A 91 7.17 -2.75 13.88
N SER A 92 5.96 -2.75 14.43
CA SER A 92 5.63 -2.22 15.76
C SER A 92 4.47 -3.02 16.35
N LYS A 93 4.39 -3.05 17.69
CA LYS A 93 3.25 -3.64 18.40
C LYS A 93 1.96 -2.85 18.19
N TYR A 94 2.08 -1.52 18.10
CA TYR A 94 0.97 -0.59 18.00
C TYR A 94 1.12 0.31 16.80
N LEU A 95 0.01 0.55 16.09
CA LEU A 95 -0.06 1.47 14.96
C LEU A 95 -1.34 2.31 15.06
N LEU A 96 -1.20 3.65 15.03
CA LEU A 96 -2.35 4.55 14.92
C LEU A 96 -2.75 4.73 13.45
N VAL A 97 -4.02 4.48 13.16
CA VAL A 97 -4.57 4.61 11.81
C VAL A 97 -5.00 6.05 11.53
N ASP A 98 -4.45 6.64 10.47
CA ASP A 98 -4.89 7.95 9.95
C ASP A 98 -6.14 7.75 9.07
N ASN A 99 -6.01 6.95 8.02
CA ASN A 99 -7.09 6.71 7.07
C ASN A 99 -6.93 5.39 6.31
N ASN A 100 -8.03 4.89 5.75
CA ASN A 100 -8.07 3.70 4.89
C ASN A 100 -8.59 4.06 3.51
N TYR A 101 -7.93 3.54 2.48
CA TYR A 101 -8.31 3.74 1.07
C TYR A 101 -8.51 2.36 0.44
N SER A 102 -9.74 2.04 0.02
CA SER A 102 -10.06 0.74 -0.59
C SER A 102 -9.47 0.65 -1.99
N LEU A 103 -8.83 -0.47 -2.34
CA LEU A 103 -8.38 -0.72 -3.72
C LEU A 103 -9.56 -0.91 -4.70
N GLU A 104 -10.79 -1.08 -4.22
CA GLU A 104 -11.99 -1.05 -5.06
C GLU A 104 -12.25 0.34 -5.66
N ASP A 105 -11.84 1.40 -4.96
CA ASP A 105 -11.89 2.78 -5.46
C ASP A 105 -10.70 3.04 -6.38
N VAL A 106 -10.99 3.40 -7.63
CA VAL A 106 -9.98 3.73 -8.64
C VAL A 106 -9.05 4.86 -8.18
N ASN A 107 -9.53 5.81 -7.36
CA ASN A 107 -8.68 6.88 -6.83
C ASN A 107 -7.59 6.36 -5.89
N THR A 108 -7.80 5.21 -5.25
CA THR A 108 -6.76 4.55 -4.47
C THR A 108 -5.66 3.99 -5.39
N ILE A 109 -6.02 3.49 -6.58
CA ILE A 109 -5.04 3.08 -7.59
C ILE A 109 -4.24 4.29 -8.07
N VAL A 110 -4.91 5.42 -8.37
CA VAL A 110 -4.24 6.68 -8.73
C VAL A 110 -3.25 7.09 -7.65
N LYS A 111 -3.67 7.04 -6.39
CA LYS A 111 -2.83 7.35 -5.24
C LYS A 111 -1.64 6.39 -5.13
N LEU A 112 -1.84 5.09 -5.33
CA LEU A 112 -0.78 4.10 -5.31
C LEU A 112 0.30 4.40 -6.37
N PHE A 113 -0.11 4.70 -7.60
CA PHE A 113 0.82 5.06 -8.67
C PHE A 113 1.49 6.43 -8.47
N SER A 114 0.93 7.32 -7.63
CA SER A 114 1.65 8.54 -7.22
C SER A 114 2.95 8.22 -6.48
N TYR A 115 3.00 7.12 -5.73
CA TYR A 115 4.16 6.68 -4.96
C TYR A 115 5.21 5.88 -5.77
N VAL A 116 4.91 5.56 -7.04
CA VAL A 116 5.85 4.82 -7.88
C VAL A 116 6.95 5.75 -8.36
N THR A 117 8.21 5.42 -8.05
CA THR A 117 9.38 6.27 -8.35
C THR A 117 10.33 5.67 -9.37
N SER A 118 10.13 4.42 -9.78
CA SER A 118 11.03 3.76 -10.73
C SER A 118 10.35 2.73 -11.63
N THR A 119 10.93 2.50 -12.80
CA THR A 119 10.53 1.42 -13.72
C THR A 119 10.64 0.05 -13.06
N LYS A 120 11.58 -0.16 -12.13
CA LYS A 120 11.68 -1.43 -11.38
C LYS A 120 10.42 -1.71 -10.57
N GLN A 121 9.83 -0.68 -9.95
CA GLN A 121 8.58 -0.83 -9.22
C GLN A 121 7.41 -1.11 -10.16
N LEU A 122 7.36 -0.47 -11.34
CA LEU A 122 6.36 -0.79 -12.37
C LEU A 122 6.44 -2.28 -12.78
N ILE A 123 7.66 -2.80 -13.01
CA ILE A 123 7.87 -4.23 -13.27
C ILE A 123 7.32 -5.07 -12.11
N SER A 124 7.64 -4.72 -10.87
CA SER A 124 7.12 -5.43 -9.70
C SER A 124 5.60 -5.38 -9.60
N ILE A 125 4.94 -4.28 -9.96
CA ILE A 125 3.48 -4.16 -9.94
C ILE A 125 2.84 -5.01 -11.03
N PHE A 126 3.37 -4.95 -12.26
CA PHE A 126 2.76 -5.61 -13.42
C PHE A 126 3.14 -7.08 -13.59
N TYR A 127 4.23 -7.51 -12.96
CA TYR A 127 4.84 -8.83 -13.16
C TYR A 127 5.38 -9.45 -11.87
N PHE A 128 4.76 -9.16 -10.72
CA PHE A 128 5.18 -9.77 -9.46
C PHE A 128 5.13 -11.32 -9.55
N PRO A 129 6.13 -12.06 -9.05
CA PRO A 129 6.17 -13.52 -9.15
C PRO A 129 4.96 -14.24 -8.56
N SER A 130 4.30 -13.64 -7.56
CA SER A 130 3.11 -14.19 -6.90
C SER A 130 1.78 -13.68 -7.46
N GLY A 131 1.81 -13.00 -8.61
CA GLY A 131 0.64 -12.42 -9.26
C GLY A 131 0.72 -10.91 -9.33
N SER A 132 0.40 -10.38 -10.51
CA SER A 132 0.37 -8.95 -10.81
C SER A 132 -0.79 -8.22 -10.13
N LEU A 133 -0.70 -6.89 -10.01
CA LEU A 133 -1.75 -6.09 -9.37
C LEU A 133 -3.11 -6.25 -10.06
N ASP A 134 -3.16 -6.35 -11.39
CA ASP A 134 -4.43 -6.59 -12.11
C ASP A 134 -5.04 -7.95 -11.77
N GLU A 135 -4.24 -9.01 -11.66
CA GLU A 135 -4.71 -10.33 -11.23
C GLU A 135 -5.19 -10.31 -9.78
N TRP A 136 -4.50 -9.57 -8.89
CA TRP A 136 -4.93 -9.40 -7.50
C TRP A 136 -6.30 -8.72 -7.41
N LEU A 137 -6.48 -7.61 -8.11
CA LEU A 137 -7.75 -6.88 -8.17
C LEU A 137 -8.86 -7.73 -8.78
N HIS A 138 -8.55 -8.53 -9.81
CA HIS A 138 -9.48 -9.47 -10.41
C HIS A 138 -10.00 -10.50 -9.41
N ASN A 139 -9.10 -11.10 -8.62
CA ASN A 139 -9.45 -12.09 -7.60
C ASN A 139 -10.35 -11.49 -6.49
N LEU A 140 -10.17 -10.20 -6.21
CA LEU A 140 -11.01 -9.43 -5.28
C LEU A 140 -12.32 -8.93 -5.92
N LYS A 141 -12.48 -9.10 -7.24
CA LYS A 141 -13.61 -8.60 -8.06
C LYS A 141 -13.69 -7.07 -8.14
N PHE A 142 -12.57 -6.39 -7.99
CA PHE A 142 -12.46 -4.92 -8.06
C PHE A 142 -12.27 -4.47 -9.52
N TYR A 143 -13.30 -4.72 -10.34
CA TYR A 143 -13.18 -4.65 -11.81
C TYR A 143 -12.87 -3.26 -12.36
N GLU A 144 -13.34 -2.18 -11.75
CA GLU A 144 -13.03 -0.83 -12.23
C GLU A 144 -11.55 -0.48 -12.01
N SER A 145 -11.02 -0.77 -10.83
CA SER A 145 -9.59 -0.66 -10.55
C SER A 145 -8.76 -1.60 -11.44
N GLU A 146 -9.22 -2.83 -11.66
CA GLU A 146 -8.57 -3.79 -12.56
C GLU A 146 -8.46 -3.23 -13.99
N LYS A 147 -9.52 -2.63 -14.53
CA LYS A 147 -9.51 -2.05 -15.89
C LYS A 147 -8.44 -0.97 -16.04
N LEU A 148 -8.30 -0.09 -15.05
CA LEU A 148 -7.24 0.92 -15.07
C LEU A 148 -5.86 0.24 -15.08
N VAL A 149 -5.61 -0.71 -14.18
CA VAL A 149 -4.29 -1.38 -14.10
C VAL A 149 -3.98 -2.15 -15.38
N LYS A 150 -4.96 -2.82 -15.99
CA LYS A 150 -4.81 -3.50 -17.30
C LYS A 150 -4.49 -2.54 -18.43
N TYR A 151 -5.12 -1.36 -18.44
CA TYR A 151 -4.80 -0.31 -19.42
C TYR A 151 -3.34 0.15 -19.29
N LEU A 152 -2.88 0.40 -18.07
CA LEU A 152 -1.49 0.83 -17.79
C LEU A 152 -0.48 -0.27 -18.14
N LYS A 153 -0.78 -1.52 -17.76
CA LYS A 153 0.05 -2.69 -18.10
C LYS A 153 0.15 -2.88 -19.61
N GLY A 154 -0.95 -2.76 -20.35
CA GLY A 154 -0.92 -2.84 -21.82
C GLY A 154 -0.10 -1.74 -22.50
N ALA A 155 0.02 -0.56 -21.88
CA ALA A 155 0.94 0.48 -22.34
C ALA A 155 2.40 0.14 -22.00
N PHE A 156 2.65 -0.35 -20.79
CA PHE A 156 3.96 -0.83 -20.35
C PHE A 156 4.50 -1.97 -21.23
N ASP A 157 3.65 -2.90 -21.64
CA ASP A 157 4.04 -4.05 -22.47
C ASP A 157 4.46 -3.64 -23.88
N LYS A 158 3.91 -2.53 -24.39
CA LYS A 158 4.30 -1.94 -25.67
C LYS A 158 5.59 -1.14 -25.57
N ASN A 159 5.90 -0.59 -24.40
CA ASN A 159 7.10 0.19 -24.13
C ASN A 159 7.59 -0.06 -22.69
N ASN A 160 8.50 -1.02 -22.54
CA ASN A 160 9.08 -1.37 -21.23
C ASN A 160 10.05 -0.31 -20.67
N HIS A 161 10.29 0.77 -21.41
CA HIS A 161 11.05 1.94 -20.96
C HIS A 161 10.15 3.08 -20.47
N ILE A 162 8.83 2.89 -20.41
CA ILE A 162 7.91 3.90 -19.89
C ILE A 162 8.28 4.28 -18.45
N THR A 163 8.28 5.58 -18.20
CA THR A 163 8.61 6.19 -16.92
C THR A 163 7.38 6.23 -15.99
N PRO A 164 7.57 6.31 -14.66
CA PRO A 164 6.47 6.56 -13.73
C PRO A 164 5.65 7.82 -14.06
N GLU A 165 6.29 8.88 -14.54
CA GLU A 165 5.65 10.12 -14.96
C GLU A 165 4.71 9.89 -16.15
N GLU A 166 5.16 9.17 -17.18
CA GLU A 166 4.33 8.80 -18.32
C GLU A 166 3.15 7.90 -17.91
N ILE A 167 3.35 6.98 -16.96
CA ILE A 167 2.25 6.19 -16.38
C ILE A 167 1.22 7.10 -15.70
N ARG A 168 1.64 8.11 -14.93
CA ARG A 168 0.72 9.07 -14.31
C ARG A 168 -0.04 9.90 -15.35
N ASP A 169 0.58 10.23 -16.47
CA ASP A 169 -0.11 10.92 -17.56
C ASP A 169 -1.13 10.02 -18.27
N LEU A 170 -0.82 8.74 -18.45
CA LEU A 170 -1.79 7.74 -18.94
C LEU A 170 -2.99 7.58 -17.99
N ILE A 171 -2.77 7.63 -16.67
CA ILE A 171 -3.87 7.63 -15.69
C ILE A 171 -4.79 8.83 -15.92
N LYS A 172 -4.24 10.05 -16.09
CA LYS A 172 -5.05 11.25 -16.36
C LYS A 172 -5.84 11.10 -17.67
N GLN A 173 -5.22 10.57 -18.72
CA GLN A 173 -5.89 10.32 -19.99
C GLN A 173 -7.02 9.31 -19.85
N TYR A 174 -6.81 8.23 -19.10
CA TYR A 174 -7.84 7.22 -18.84
C TYR A 174 -9.06 7.83 -18.13
N LEU A 175 -8.83 8.60 -17.07
CA LEU A 175 -9.91 9.21 -16.27
C LEU A 175 -10.69 10.29 -17.03
N ASN A 176 -10.05 11.01 -17.95
CA ASN A 176 -10.71 12.04 -18.77
C ASN A 176 -11.55 11.47 -19.93
N ASN A 177 -11.34 10.20 -20.30
CA ASN A 177 -12.00 9.55 -21.42
C ASN A 177 -13.10 8.56 -20.99
N GLN A 178 -13.49 8.58 -19.71
CA GLN A 178 -14.64 7.85 -19.15
C GLN A 178 -15.88 8.73 -19.16
#